data_AF-A0A931W8C9-F1
#
_entry.id   AF-A0A931W8C9-F1
#
_cell.length_a   1.000
_cell.length_b   1.000
_cell.length_c   1.000
_cell.angle_alpha   90.00
_cell.angle_beta   90.00
_cell.angle_gamma   90.00
#
_symmetry.space_group_name_H-M   'P 1'
#
loop_
_entity.id
_entity.type
_entity.pdbx_description
1 polymer ?
#
loop_
_entity_poly.entity_id
_entity_poly.type
_entity_poly.pdbx_seq_one_letter_code
_entity_poly.pdbx_strand_id
1 'polypeptide(L)' 'MSKTIKPDWLSQNSKQLVRAYTLAKLKQYDINSKDTALKLLKTVDPEHATKEYVEPFYKMLQLFDKLRRENLKKKLER' A
#
# COMPACT_ATOMS: atom_id res chain seq x y z
N MET A 1 25.29 -12.06 -15.04
CA MET A 1 24.43 -12.60 -13.96
C MET A 1 23.19 -11.72 -13.87
N SER A 2 22.10 -12.12 -14.52
CA SER A 2 20.82 -11.40 -14.44
C SER A 2 20.36 -11.44 -12.98
N LYS A 3 20.30 -10.27 -12.32
CA LYS A 3 19.63 -10.14 -11.03
C LYS A 3 18.23 -10.68 -11.24
N THR A 4 17.96 -11.88 -10.71
CA THR A 4 16.62 -12.44 -10.65
C THR A 4 15.76 -11.37 -10.03
N ILE A 5 14.88 -10.77 -10.82
CA ILE A 5 13.87 -9.84 -10.33
C ILE A 5 13.04 -10.73 -9.40
N LYS A 6 13.35 -10.70 -8.10
CA LYS A 6 12.51 -11.35 -7.10
C LYS A 6 11.10 -10.83 -7.39
N PRO A 7 10.08 -11.68 -7.48
CA PRO A 7 8.73 -11.19 -7.59
C PRO A 7 8.54 -10.20 -6.44
N ASP A 8 8.27 -8.93 -6.78
CA ASP A 8 8.05 -7.91 -5.79
C ASP A 8 6.90 -8.43 -4.93
N TRP A 9 7.16 -8.68 -3.64
CA TRP A 9 6.18 -9.33 -2.77
C TRP A 9 4.83 -8.59 -2.85
N LEU A 10 4.87 -7.26 -3.06
CA LEU A 10 3.71 -6.42 -3.32
C LEU A 10 2.98 -6.70 -4.64
N SER A 11 3.68 -7.05 -5.72
CA SER A 11 3.05 -7.44 -6.98
C SER A 11 2.26 -8.73 -6.84
N GLN A 12 2.73 -9.68 -6.04
CA GLN A 12 1.98 -10.91 -5.73
C GLN A 12 0.88 -10.69 -4.69
N ASN A 13 1.05 -9.70 -3.80
CA ASN A 13 0.13 -9.39 -2.70
C ASN A 13 -0.72 -8.13 -2.91
N SER A 14 -1.05 -7.81 -4.17
CA SER A 14 -1.90 -6.66 -4.52
C SER A 14 -3.25 -6.64 -3.78
N LYS A 15 -3.82 -7.81 -3.46
CA LYS A 15 -5.03 -7.93 -2.62
C LYS A 15 -4.84 -7.40 -1.20
N GLN A 16 -3.66 -7.62 -0.61
CA GLN A 16 -3.34 -7.12 0.72
C GLN A 16 -3.18 -5.59 0.72
N LEU A 17 -2.58 -5.03 -0.34
CA LEU A 17 -2.50 -3.58 -0.53
C LEU A 17 -3.88 -2.93 -0.58
N VAL A 18 -4.81 -3.51 -1.36
CA VAL A 18 -6.20 -3.02 -1.44
C VAL A 18 -6.92 -3.13 -0.10
N ARG A 19 -6.75 -4.27 0.62
CA ARG A 19 -7.32 -4.45 1.96
C ARG A 19 -6.78 -3.45 2.96
N ALA A 20 -5.46 -3.25 3.00
CA ALA A 20 -4.81 -2.29 3.88
C ALA A 20 -5.29 -0.86 3.61
N TYR A 21 -5.37 -0.47 2.33
CA TYR A 21 -5.86 0.83 1.95
C TYR A 21 -7.35 1.02 2.31
N THR A 22 -8.17 -0.01 2.12
CA THR A 22 -9.59 0.01 2.49
C THR A 22 -9.75 0.17 4.00
N LEU A 23 -8.98 -0.61 4.78
CA LEU A 23 -8.92 -0.49 6.23
C LEU A 23 -8.48 0.91 6.66
N ALA A 24 -7.46 1.47 6.01
CA ALA A 24 -6.98 2.82 6.28
C ALA A 24 -8.08 3.85 6.05
N LYS A 25 -8.86 3.74 4.96
CA LYS A 25 -9.98 4.66 4.70
C LYS A 25 -11.13 4.47 5.68
N LEU A 26 -11.50 3.23 6.00
CA LEU A 26 -12.56 2.93 6.97
C LEU A 26 -12.22 3.45 8.37
N LYS A 27 -10.95 3.35 8.77
CA LYS A 27 -10.46 3.81 10.07
C LYS A 27 -9.95 5.25 10.06
N GLN A 28 -10.07 5.96 8.92
CA GLN A 28 -9.55 7.31 8.71
C GLN A 28 -8.07 7.47 9.08
N TYR A 29 -7.28 6.44 8.86
CA TYR A 29 -5.85 6.47 9.13
C TYR A 29 -5.09 7.31 8.11
N ASP A 30 -4.06 8.02 8.59
CA ASP A 30 -3.15 8.74 7.72
C ASP A 30 -2.15 7.78 7.08
N ILE A 31 -2.40 7.45 5.82
CA ILE A 31 -1.55 6.61 4.97
C ILE A 31 -0.21 7.25 4.61
N ASN A 32 0.00 8.54 4.93
CA ASN A 32 1.28 9.23 4.77
C ASN A 32 2.20 9.06 5.98
N SER A 33 1.73 8.38 7.03
CA SER A 33 2.54 7.99 8.16
C SER A 33 3.10 6.59 7.97
N LYS A 34 4.43 6.45 8.11
CA LYS A 34 5.10 5.15 8.14
C LYS A 34 4.62 4.27 9.28
N ASP A 35 4.23 4.86 10.42
CA ASP A 35 3.68 4.13 11.57
C ASP A 35 2.33 3.51 11.23
N THR A 36 1.46 4.26 10.54
CA THR A 36 0.19 3.75 10.01
C THR A 36 0.45 2.62 9.01
N ALA A 37 1.39 2.80 8.08
CA ALA A 37 1.71 1.78 7.09
C ALA A 37 2.17 0.48 7.76
N LEU A 38 2.98 0.57 8.82
CA LEU A 38 3.38 -0.59 9.61
C LEU A 38 2.18 -1.26 10.30
N LYS A 39 1.30 -0.48 10.93
CA LYS A 39 0.08 -1.01 11.58
C LYS A 39 -0.83 -1.72 10.59
N LEU A 40 -1.01 -1.14 9.41
CA LEU A 40 -1.81 -1.72 8.34
C LEU A 40 -1.18 -3.01 7.82
N LEU A 41 0.14 -3.00 7.59
CA LEU A 41 0.89 -4.18 7.17
C LEU A 41 0.77 -5.29 8.22
N LYS A 42 0.99 -4.99 9.50
CA LYS A 42 0.76 -5.94 10.61
C LYS A 42 -0.64 -6.53 10.64
N THR A 43 -1.65 -5.78 10.20
CA THR A 43 -3.05 -6.23 10.20
C THR A 43 -3.35 -7.15 9.03
N VAL A 44 -2.81 -6.85 7.84
CA VAL A 44 -3.11 -7.62 6.62
C VAL A 44 -2.13 -8.76 6.36
N ASP A 45 -0.90 -8.60 6.82
CA ASP A 45 0.21 -9.56 6.67
C ASP A 45 1.24 -9.37 7.79
N PRO A 46 0.98 -9.96 8.98
CA PRO A 46 1.89 -9.85 10.12
C PRO A 46 3.25 -10.52 9.89
N GLU A 47 3.30 -11.54 9.02
CA GLU A 47 4.53 -12.28 8.71
C GLU A 47 5.57 -11.40 8.02
N HIS A 48 5.14 -10.50 7.13
CA HIS A 48 6.01 -9.57 6.41
C HIS A 48 5.99 -8.15 7.00
N ALA A 49 5.45 -7.96 8.21
CA ALA A 49 5.36 -6.64 8.84
C ALA A 49 6.67 -6.17 9.48
N THR A 50 7.77 -6.25 8.74
CA THR A 50 9.10 -5.80 9.13
C THR A 50 9.46 -4.46 8.47
N LYS A 51 10.54 -3.84 8.96
CA LYS A 51 11.04 -2.55 8.41
C LYS A 51 11.44 -2.64 6.94
N GLU A 52 11.83 -3.81 6.44
CA GLU A 52 12.26 -4.00 5.05
C GLU A 52 11.08 -3.96 4.07
N TYR A 53 9.93 -4.50 4.46
CA TYR A 53 8.73 -4.52 3.62
C TYR A 53 7.82 -3.31 3.85
N VAL A 54 7.89 -2.66 5.01
CA VAL A 54 7.04 -1.48 5.29
C VAL A 54 7.37 -0.29 4.38
N GLU A 55 8.63 -0.08 4.01
CA GLU A 55 9.00 1.00 3.10
C GLU A 55 8.43 0.88 1.69
N PRO A 56 8.63 -0.26 0.98
CA PRO A 56 8.01 -0.44 -0.33
C PRO A 56 6.48 -0.46 -0.23
N PHE A 57 5.93 -1.04 0.84
CA PHE A 57 4.49 -1.05 1.09
C PHE A 57 3.90 0.35 1.28
N TYR A 58 4.58 1.19 2.07
CA TYR A 58 4.24 2.58 2.29
C TYR A 58 4.23 3.38 0.97
N LYS A 59 5.29 3.27 0.15
CA LYS A 59 5.35 3.94 -1.15
C LYS A 59 4.22 3.50 -2.08
N MET A 60 3.90 2.21 -2.10
CA MET A 60 2.82 1.66 -2.91
C MET A 60 1.44 2.12 -2.42
N LEU A 61 1.21 2.21 -1.11
CA LEU A 61 0.00 2.79 -0.52
C LEU A 61 -0.19 4.25 -0.95
N GLN A 62 0.87 5.05 -0.91
CA GLN A 62 0.82 6.44 -1.34
C GLN A 62 0.54 6.58 -2.84
N LEU A 63 1.22 5.77 -3.67
CA LEU A 63 0.99 5.75 -5.12
C LEU A 63 -0.45 5.36 -5.43
N PHE A 64 -0.97 4.34 -4.75
CA PHE A 64 -2.35 3.89 -4.91
C PHE A 64 -3.37 4.97 -4.54
N ASP A 65 -3.16 5.69 -3.43
CA ASP A 65 -4.03 6.81 -3.04
C ASP A 65 -3.98 7.95 -4.06
N LYS A 66 -2.79 8.29 -4.54
CA LYS A 66 -2.59 9.33 -5.55
C LYS A 66 -3.35 8.98 -6.83
N LEU A 67 -3.14 7.77 -7.38
CA LEU A 67 -3.83 7.29 -8.57
C LEU A 67 -5.35 7.27 -8.39
N ARG A 68 -5.84 6.89 -7.21
CA ARG A 68 -7.28 6.90 -6.92
C ARG A 68 -7.84 8.32 -6.89
N ARG A 69 -7.16 9.27 -6.24
CA ARG A 69 -7.57 10.68 -6.22
C ARG A 69 -7.58 11.29 -7.61
N GLU A 70 -6.55 11.02 -8.42
CA GLU A 70 -6.46 11.50 -9.79
C GLU A 70 -7.60 10.93 -10.65
N ASN A 71 -7.89 9.63 -10.54
CA ASN A 71 -9.02 9.02 -11.24
C ASN A 71 -10.39 9.54 -10.78
N LEU A 72 -10.55 9.83 -9.49
CA LEU A 72 -11.76 10.45 -8.96
C LEU A 72 -11.94 11.87 -9.50
N LYS A 73 -10.86 12.67 -9.50
CA LYS A 73 -10.87 14.03 -10.07
C LYS A 73 -11.25 14.01 -11.55
N LYS A 74 -10.63 13.14 -12.35
CA LYS A 74 -10.97 12.97 -13.78
C LYS A 74 -12.42 12.55 -14.03
N LYS A 75 -13.04 11.81 -13.11
CA LYS A 75 -14.47 11.44 -13.20
C LYS A 75 -15.41 12.59 -12.85
N LEU A 76 -14.99 13.51 -11.99
CA LEU A 76 -15.76 14.69 -11.60
C LEU A 76 -15.66 15.82 -12.65
N GLU A 77 -14.59 15.86 -13.44
CA GLU A 77 -14.38 16.83 -14.53
C GLU A 77 -14.98 16.39 -15.88
N ARG A 78 -15.66 15.24 -15.95
CA ARG A 78 -16.36 14.71 -17.13
C ARG A 78 -17.87 14.80 -16.96
#